data_AF-A0A660T7A1-F1
#
_entry.id   AF-A0A660T7A1-F1
#
_cell.length_a   1.000
_cell.length_b   1.000
_cell.length_c   1.000
_cell.angle_alpha   90.00
_cell.angle_beta   90.00
_cell.angle_gamma   90.00
#
_symmetry.space_group_name_H-M   'P 1'
#
loop_
_entity.id
_entity.type
_entity.pdbx_description
1 polymer ?
#
loop_
_entity_poly.entity_id
_entity_poly.type
_entity_poly.pdbx_seq_one_letter_code
_entity_poly.pdbx_strand_id
1 'polypeptide(L)'
;MSQSIEPDWRPLPLAAFVVLTGAVLVGGFILLQNMQGMKILMTLFAVIWGLGSVALLFYVLNAVAQSMPRKIRSMSVAFVFAGPAVLLLFWALVLPTLRSLRLSFMGPNGKEFVFLDNYKFAFSDPIMLESFRNNLLWMIFGTSACVILGLIIAVLADKSSREKLVKSLIFMPMAISFVGAGVIWKFMYAYKGEGPNIVEIGLLNALVTAFGGKAQAWLLIPFWNNF
;
A
#
# COMPACT_ATOMS: atom_id res chain seq x y z
N MET A 1 -37.97 -9.04 -33.10
CA MET A 1 -37.00 -9.01 -34.21
C MET A 1 -35.89 -8.03 -33.82
N SER A 2 -35.01 -8.41 -32.89
CA SER A 2 -33.84 -7.60 -32.53
C SER A 2 -32.67 -8.09 -33.37
N GLN A 3 -32.33 -7.38 -34.43
CA GLN A 3 -31.09 -7.61 -35.16
C GLN A 3 -29.94 -7.37 -34.18
N SER A 4 -29.33 -8.45 -33.68
CA SER A 4 -28.03 -8.37 -33.03
C SER A 4 -27.05 -7.90 -34.10
N ILE A 5 -26.64 -6.64 -34.04
CA ILE A 5 -25.56 -6.10 -34.85
C ILE A 5 -24.31 -6.89 -34.46
N GLU A 6 -24.01 -7.96 -35.22
CA GLU A 6 -22.74 -8.66 -35.09
C GLU A 6 -21.68 -7.73 -35.66
N PRO A 7 -20.69 -7.30 -34.85
CA PRO A 7 -19.70 -6.35 -35.32
C PRO A 7 -18.80 -7.03 -36.37
N ASP A 8 -18.87 -6.56 -37.62
CA ASP A 8 -18.11 -7.10 -38.76
C ASP A 8 -16.64 -6.62 -38.75
N TRP A 9 -15.94 -6.87 -37.64
CA TRP A 9 -14.54 -6.46 -37.49
C TRP A 9 -13.63 -7.43 -38.25
N ARG A 10 -13.25 -7.02 -39.46
CA ARG A 10 -12.19 -7.71 -40.21
C ARG A 10 -10.86 -7.60 -39.42
N PRO A 11 -9.98 -8.63 -39.42
CA PRO A 11 -8.76 -8.65 -38.60
C PRO A 11 -7.74 -7.58 -38.99
N LEU A 12 -7.68 -7.20 -40.27
CA LEU A 12 -6.77 -6.18 -40.79
C LEU A 12 -7.03 -4.76 -40.24
N PRO A 13 -8.26 -4.20 -40.28
CA PRO A 13 -8.52 -2.89 -39.69
C PRO A 13 -8.33 -2.87 -38.16
N LEU A 14 -8.67 -3.95 -37.46
CA LEU A 14 -8.42 -4.04 -36.01
C LEU A 14 -6.93 -3.94 -35.66
N ALA A 15 -6.07 -4.65 -36.38
CA ALA A 15 -4.62 -4.57 -36.18
C ALA A 15 -4.08 -3.15 -36.44
N ALA A 16 -4.56 -2.50 -37.50
CA ALA A 16 -4.20 -1.11 -37.80
C ALA A 16 -4.64 -0.14 -36.68
N PHE A 17 -5.85 -0.32 -36.13
CA PHE A 17 -6.36 0.48 -35.01
C PHE A 17 -5.53 0.30 -33.73
N VAL A 18 -5.08 -0.92 -33.43
CA VAL A 18 -4.20 -1.20 -32.29
C VAL A 18 -2.84 -0.50 -32.45
N VAL A 19 -2.22 -0.62 -33.62
CA VAL A 19 -0.93 0.04 -33.92
C VAL A 19 -1.05 1.56 -33.84
N LEU A 20 -2.12 2.12 -34.43
CA LEU A 20 -2.38 3.55 -34.40
C LEU A 20 -2.60 4.06 -32.97
N THR A 21 -3.31 3.30 -32.13
CA THR A 21 -3.47 3.62 -30.71
C THR A 21 -2.14 3.63 -29.98
N GLY A 22 -1.26 2.66 -30.24
CA GLY A 22 0.10 2.64 -29.68
C GLY A 22 0.92 3.87 -30.11
N ALA A 23 0.87 4.23 -31.40
CA ALA A 23 1.59 5.40 -31.93
C ALA A 23 1.08 6.71 -31.33
N VAL A 24 -0.23 6.86 -31.19
CA VAL A 24 -0.89 7.96 -30.49
C VAL A 24 -0.30 8.04 -29.08
N LEU A 25 -0.46 7.00 -28.25
CA LEU A 25 -0.01 6.96 -26.86
C LEU A 25 1.47 7.37 -26.68
N VAL A 26 2.37 6.77 -27.47
CA VAL A 26 3.80 7.06 -27.41
C VAL A 26 4.10 8.49 -27.88
N GLY A 27 3.48 8.93 -28.97
CA GLY A 27 3.67 10.27 -29.51
C GLY A 27 3.25 11.36 -28.52
N GLY A 28 2.10 11.20 -27.87
CA GLY A 28 1.65 12.17 -26.87
C GLY A 28 2.50 12.16 -25.59
N PHE A 29 3.05 11.02 -25.20
CA PHE A 29 4.01 10.95 -24.09
C PHE A 29 5.32 11.70 -24.41
N ILE A 30 5.87 11.50 -25.61
CA ILE A 30 7.08 12.23 -26.06
C ILE A 30 6.80 13.74 -26.11
N LEU A 31 5.62 14.14 -26.61
CA LEU A 31 5.23 15.55 -26.66
C LEU A 31 5.14 16.17 -25.26
N LEU A 32 4.59 15.44 -24.29
CA LEU A 32 4.54 15.85 -22.88
C LEU A 32 5.94 16.07 -22.30
N GLN A 33 6.91 15.21 -22.63
CA GLN A 33 8.30 15.38 -22.20
C GLN A 33 8.93 16.66 -22.80
N ASN A 34 8.58 17.01 -24.03
CA ASN A 34 9.10 18.21 -24.68
C ASN A 34 8.45 19.51 -24.17
N MET A 35 7.25 19.45 -23.60
CA MET A 35 6.51 20.60 -23.07
C MET A 35 6.85 21.00 -21.63
N GLN A 36 7.91 20.43 -21.04
CA GLN A 36 8.30 20.67 -19.63
C GLN A 36 8.55 22.15 -19.28
N GLY A 37 8.87 23.00 -20.25
CA GLY A 37 9.07 24.43 -20.06
C GLY A 37 7.78 25.24 -19.77
N MET A 38 6.60 24.75 -20.14
CA MET A 38 5.32 25.47 -20.02
C MET A 38 4.33 24.69 -19.15
N LYS A 39 4.51 24.76 -17.83
CA LYS A 39 3.77 23.93 -16.84
C LYS A 39 2.24 23.94 -17.00
N ILE A 40 1.64 25.10 -17.28
CA ILE A 40 0.16 25.23 -17.43
C ILE A 40 -0.31 24.48 -18.68
N LEU A 41 0.34 24.70 -19.81
CA LEU A 41 -0.02 24.09 -21.08
C LEU A 41 0.24 22.58 -21.05
N MET A 42 1.35 22.15 -20.44
CA MET A 42 1.64 20.75 -20.18
C MET A 42 0.55 20.08 -19.35
N THR A 43 0.07 20.74 -18.28
CA THR A 43 -0.98 20.19 -17.40
C THR A 43 -2.31 20.02 -18.15
N LEU A 44 -2.73 21.04 -18.90
CA LEU A 44 -3.97 20.98 -19.69
C LEU A 44 -3.89 19.88 -20.77
N PHE A 45 -2.76 19.84 -21.49
CA PHE A 45 -2.53 18.80 -22.49
C PHE A 45 -2.50 17.41 -21.84
N ALA A 46 -1.81 17.23 -20.71
CA ALA A 46 -1.75 15.96 -19.99
C ALA A 46 -3.13 15.44 -19.58
N VAL A 47 -4.03 16.33 -19.13
CA VAL A 47 -5.41 15.94 -18.77
C VAL A 47 -6.19 15.51 -20.00
N ILE A 48 -6.23 16.33 -21.05
CA ILE A 48 -7.01 16.05 -22.27
C ILE A 48 -6.47 14.80 -22.97
N TRP A 49 -5.16 14.76 -23.17
CA TRP A 49 -4.47 13.66 -23.81
C TRP A 49 -4.56 12.39 -22.98
N GLY A 50 -4.35 12.46 -21.66
CA GLY A 50 -4.40 11.31 -20.77
C GLY A 50 -5.78 10.67 -20.74
N LEU A 51 -6.84 11.47 -20.57
CA LEU A 51 -8.22 10.98 -20.61
C LEU A 51 -8.58 10.40 -21.99
N GLY A 52 -8.24 11.12 -23.07
CA GLY A 52 -8.51 10.67 -24.44
C GLY A 52 -7.77 9.36 -24.78
N SER A 53 -6.52 9.25 -24.33
CA SER A 53 -5.68 8.06 -24.48
C SER A 53 -6.26 6.84 -23.78
N VAL A 54 -6.73 7.00 -22.54
CA VAL A 54 -7.37 5.92 -21.79
C VAL A 54 -8.69 5.50 -22.44
N ALA A 55 -9.50 6.45 -22.91
CA ALA A 55 -10.75 6.16 -23.60
C ALA A 55 -10.51 5.43 -24.94
N LEU A 56 -9.52 5.88 -25.72
CA LEU A 56 -9.12 5.24 -26.98
C LEU A 56 -8.61 3.82 -26.74
N LEU A 57 -7.73 3.65 -25.75
CA LEU A 57 -7.21 2.35 -25.36
C LEU A 57 -8.34 1.43 -24.92
N PHE A 58 -9.28 1.88 -24.08
CA PHE A 58 -10.47 1.11 -23.71
C PHE A 58 -11.28 0.68 -24.93
N TYR A 59 -11.57 1.60 -25.85
CA TYR A 59 -12.38 1.33 -27.02
C TYR A 59 -11.74 0.26 -27.92
N VAL A 60 -10.46 0.41 -28.23
CA VAL A 60 -9.72 -0.52 -29.10
C VAL A 60 -9.53 -1.88 -28.43
N LEU A 61 -9.17 -1.90 -27.15
CA LEU A 61 -9.05 -3.13 -26.38
C LEU A 61 -10.38 -3.88 -26.25
N ASN A 62 -11.47 -3.16 -26.01
CA ASN A 62 -12.81 -3.74 -26.00
C ASN A 62 -13.18 -4.30 -27.39
N ALA A 63 -12.89 -3.58 -28.47
CA ALA A 63 -13.14 -4.05 -29.84
C ALA A 63 -12.37 -5.34 -30.15
N VAL A 64 -11.10 -5.42 -29.75
CA VAL A 64 -10.26 -6.63 -29.87
C VAL A 64 -10.84 -7.79 -29.04
N ALA A 65 -11.29 -7.53 -27.82
CA ALA A 65 -11.85 -8.58 -26.98
C ALA A 65 -13.20 -9.11 -27.53
N GLN A 66 -14.00 -8.24 -28.17
CA GLN A 66 -15.30 -8.60 -28.72
C GLN A 66 -15.23 -9.32 -30.07
N SER A 67 -14.15 -9.15 -30.84
CA SER A 67 -13.94 -9.87 -32.10
C SER A 67 -13.50 -11.32 -31.89
N MET A 68 -13.13 -11.69 -30.67
CA MET A 68 -12.77 -13.07 -30.32
C MET A 68 -14.01 -13.99 -30.30
N PRO A 69 -13.86 -15.29 -30.63
CA PRO A 69 -14.95 -16.26 -30.62
C PRO A 69 -15.74 -16.26 -29.31
N ARG A 70 -17.08 -16.42 -29.38
CA ARG A 70 -17.98 -16.39 -28.21
C ARG A 70 -17.54 -17.30 -27.05
N LYS A 71 -16.88 -18.43 -27.34
CA LYS A 71 -16.35 -19.36 -26.33
C LYS A 71 -15.24 -18.76 -25.47
N ILE A 72 -14.41 -17.87 -26.02
CA ILE A 72 -13.23 -17.30 -25.33
C ILE A 72 -13.37 -15.80 -25.04
N ARG A 73 -14.39 -15.13 -25.58
CA ARG A 73 -14.64 -13.69 -25.41
C ARG A 73 -14.60 -13.23 -23.95
N SER A 74 -15.18 -14.00 -23.02
CA SER A 74 -15.13 -13.66 -21.58
C SER A 74 -13.71 -13.66 -21.02
N MET A 75 -12.90 -14.67 -21.38
CA MET A 75 -11.49 -14.73 -21.00
C MET A 75 -10.69 -13.61 -21.66
N SER A 76 -10.92 -13.33 -22.95
CA SER A 76 -10.23 -12.26 -23.67
C SER A 76 -10.48 -10.88 -23.06
N VAL A 77 -11.73 -10.57 -22.68
CA VAL A 77 -12.06 -9.33 -21.94
C VAL A 77 -11.30 -9.27 -20.63
N ALA A 78 -11.27 -10.36 -19.85
CA ALA A 78 -10.54 -10.41 -18.59
C ALA A 78 -9.03 -10.20 -18.77
N PHE A 79 -8.39 -10.87 -19.74
CA PHE A 79 -6.96 -10.70 -20.01
C PHE A 79 -6.60 -9.31 -20.50
N VAL A 80 -7.45 -8.70 -21.31
CA VAL A 80 -7.18 -7.38 -21.89
C VAL A 80 -7.26 -6.27 -20.84
N PHE A 81 -8.22 -6.33 -19.92
CA PHE A 81 -8.38 -5.31 -18.88
C PHE A 81 -7.61 -5.60 -17.60
N ALA A 82 -7.63 -6.84 -17.11
CA ALA A 82 -6.93 -7.22 -15.88
C ALA A 82 -5.48 -7.66 -16.13
N GLY A 83 -5.15 -8.16 -17.33
CA GLY A 83 -3.82 -8.68 -17.64
C GLY A 83 -2.68 -7.69 -17.37
N PRO A 84 -2.75 -6.41 -17.80
CA PRO A 84 -1.70 -5.44 -17.49
C PRO A 84 -1.49 -5.22 -15.99
N ALA A 85 -2.57 -5.14 -15.22
CA ALA A 85 -2.49 -5.01 -13.76
C ALA A 85 -1.89 -6.27 -13.14
N VAL A 86 -2.31 -7.46 -13.57
CA VAL A 86 -1.78 -8.74 -13.09
C VAL A 86 -0.30 -8.89 -13.45
N LEU A 87 0.13 -8.48 -14.64
CA LEU A 87 1.54 -8.51 -15.06
C LEU A 87 2.39 -7.58 -14.20
N LEU A 88 1.90 -6.37 -13.91
CA LEU A 88 2.59 -5.45 -13.01
C LEU A 88 2.66 -5.99 -11.59
N LEU A 89 1.59 -6.57 -11.06
CA LEU A 89 1.58 -7.23 -9.76
C LEU A 89 2.54 -8.42 -9.74
N PHE A 90 2.57 -9.23 -10.80
CA PHE A 90 3.48 -10.36 -10.91
C PHE A 90 4.93 -9.88 -10.91
N TRP A 91 5.24 -8.85 -11.70
CA TRP A 91 6.59 -8.28 -11.79
C TRP A 91 7.03 -7.59 -10.49
N ALA A 92 6.17 -6.78 -9.88
CA ALA A 92 6.52 -5.94 -8.73
C ALA A 92 6.40 -6.65 -7.38
N LEU A 93 5.54 -7.67 -7.27
CA LEU A 93 5.28 -8.37 -6.01
C LEU A 93 5.74 -9.84 -6.08
N VAL A 94 5.27 -10.59 -7.08
CA VAL A 94 5.51 -12.04 -7.13
C VAL A 94 6.98 -12.35 -7.42
N LEU A 95 7.60 -11.70 -8.41
CA LEU A 95 9.00 -11.95 -8.75
C LEU A 95 9.97 -11.65 -7.59
N PRO A 96 9.90 -10.49 -6.88
CA PRO A 96 10.72 -10.26 -5.70
C PRO A 96 10.46 -11.25 -4.57
N THR A 97 9.21 -11.68 -4.39
CA THR A 97 8.85 -12.70 -3.39
C THR A 97 9.50 -14.04 -3.72
N LEU A 98 9.41 -14.49 -4.97
CA LEU A 98 10.07 -15.73 -5.42
C LEU A 98 11.59 -15.64 -5.32
N ARG A 99 12.18 -14.47 -5.61
CA ARG A 99 13.62 -14.23 -5.41
C ARG A 99 13.99 -14.31 -3.93
N SER A 100 13.21 -13.70 -3.05
CA SER A 100 13.41 -13.76 -1.60
C SER A 100 13.28 -15.18 -1.07
N LEU A 101 12.28 -15.93 -1.57
CA LEU A 101 12.11 -17.35 -1.25
C LEU A 101 13.28 -18.20 -1.75
N ARG A 102 13.85 -17.92 -2.93
CA ARG A 102 15.07 -18.61 -3.38
C ARG A 102 16.25 -18.26 -2.46
N LEU A 103 16.40 -16.99 -2.11
CA LEU A 103 17.49 -16.51 -1.26
C LEU A 103 17.41 -17.06 0.17
N SER A 104 16.23 -17.40 0.69
CA SER A 104 16.11 -18.00 2.02
C SER A 104 16.73 -19.41 2.12
N PHE A 105 16.94 -20.10 0.99
CA PHE A 105 17.70 -21.36 0.94
C PHE A 105 19.19 -21.17 0.64
N MET A 106 19.65 -19.93 0.51
CA MET A 106 21.05 -19.59 0.23
C MET A 106 21.76 -19.09 1.49
N GLY A 107 23.07 -19.25 1.55
CA GLY A 107 23.91 -18.73 2.63
C GLY A 107 23.97 -17.19 2.62
N PRO A 108 24.65 -16.56 3.60
CA PRO A 108 24.60 -15.11 3.84
C PRO A 108 24.96 -14.24 2.62
N ASN A 109 25.86 -14.74 1.77
CA ASN A 109 26.33 -14.03 0.58
C ASN A 109 25.51 -14.37 -0.68
N GLY A 110 24.46 -15.19 -0.58
CA GLY A 110 23.59 -15.61 -1.69
C GLY A 110 24.25 -16.56 -2.70
N LYS A 111 25.44 -17.08 -2.40
CA LYS A 111 26.25 -17.90 -3.33
C LYS A 111 26.15 -19.40 -3.06
N GLU A 112 26.12 -19.79 -1.79
CA GLU A 112 26.10 -21.19 -1.37
C GLU A 112 24.67 -21.63 -1.09
N PHE A 113 24.29 -22.84 -1.50
CA PHE A 113 22.96 -23.39 -1.20
C PHE A 113 23.03 -24.14 0.14
N VAL A 114 22.30 -23.64 1.14
CA VAL A 114 22.29 -24.17 2.53
C VAL A 114 20.97 -24.86 2.89
N PHE A 115 20.09 -25.04 1.90
CA PHE A 115 18.79 -25.70 2.05
C PHE A 115 18.00 -25.14 3.25
N LEU A 116 17.70 -25.94 4.27
CA LEU A 116 16.86 -25.57 5.41
C LEU A 116 17.64 -25.04 6.63
N ASP A 117 18.96 -24.83 6.55
CA ASP A 117 19.73 -24.45 7.74
C ASP A 117 19.36 -23.07 8.28
N ASN A 118 19.03 -22.12 7.39
CA ASN A 118 18.48 -20.81 7.80
C ASN A 118 17.16 -20.94 8.57
N TYR A 119 16.31 -21.90 8.19
CA TYR A 119 15.04 -22.15 8.87
C TYR A 119 15.25 -22.81 10.23
N LYS A 120 16.18 -23.79 10.33
CA LYS A 120 16.56 -24.35 11.63
C LYS A 120 17.04 -23.25 12.58
N PHE A 121 17.96 -22.40 12.11
CA PHE A 121 18.44 -21.25 12.87
C PHE A 121 17.29 -20.34 13.32
N ALA A 122 16.39 -19.97 12.42
CA ALA A 122 15.26 -19.10 12.74
C ALA A 122 14.33 -19.68 13.83
N PHE A 123 14.22 -21.01 13.93
CA PHE A 123 13.38 -21.67 14.95
C PHE A 123 14.15 -22.20 16.15
N SER A 124 15.48 -22.07 16.20
CA SER A 124 16.30 -22.47 17.34
C SER A 124 16.95 -21.29 18.07
N ASP A 125 17.15 -20.17 17.38
CA ASP A 125 17.78 -18.99 17.96
C ASP A 125 16.84 -18.27 18.95
N PRO A 126 17.27 -18.04 20.21
CA PRO A 126 16.41 -17.41 21.22
C PRO A 126 15.90 -16.02 20.83
N ILE A 127 16.71 -15.21 20.16
CA ILE A 127 16.36 -13.84 19.77
C ILE A 127 15.30 -13.86 18.65
N MET A 128 15.44 -14.79 17.70
CA MET A 128 14.43 -14.97 16.65
C MET A 128 13.10 -15.47 17.22
N LEU A 129 13.12 -16.43 18.14
CA LEU A 129 11.92 -16.95 18.80
C LEU A 129 11.21 -15.87 19.62
N GLU A 130 11.96 -15.02 20.32
CA GLU A 130 11.42 -13.86 21.03
C GLU A 130 10.75 -12.87 20.05
N SER A 131 11.41 -12.57 18.94
CA SER A 131 10.86 -11.71 17.90
C SER A 131 9.56 -12.29 17.31
N PHE A 132 9.49 -13.60 17.06
CA PHE A 132 8.27 -14.26 16.60
C PHE A 132 7.15 -14.23 17.63
N ARG A 133 7.46 -14.55 18.90
CA ARG A 133 6.49 -14.46 20.00
C ARG A 133 5.93 -13.05 20.11
N ASN A 134 6.78 -12.04 20.11
CA ASN A 134 6.37 -10.65 20.30
C ASN A 134 5.55 -10.15 19.10
N ASN A 135 5.92 -10.50 17.86
CA ASN A 135 5.11 -10.20 16.68
C ASN A 135 3.74 -10.89 16.73
N LEU A 136 3.68 -12.15 17.15
CA LEU A 136 2.43 -12.89 17.28
C LEU A 136 1.52 -12.27 18.37
N LEU A 137 2.09 -11.88 19.51
CA LEU A 137 1.36 -11.17 20.57
C LEU A 137 0.80 -9.83 20.05
N TRP A 138 1.59 -9.04 19.34
CA TRP A 138 1.14 -7.78 18.73
C TRP A 138 0.05 -8.00 17.68
N MET A 139 0.17 -9.03 16.85
CA MET A 139 -0.82 -9.39 15.86
C MET A 139 -2.13 -9.82 16.51
N ILE A 140 -2.10 -10.64 17.57
CA ILE A 140 -3.32 -11.12 18.22
C ILE A 140 -3.94 -10.01 19.06
N PHE A 141 -3.21 -9.47 20.04
CA PHE A 141 -3.78 -8.53 21.01
C PHE A 141 -3.93 -7.13 20.42
N GLY A 142 -2.92 -6.63 19.72
CA GLY A 142 -2.95 -5.30 19.11
C GLY A 142 -4.01 -5.20 18.03
N THR A 143 -4.03 -6.12 17.05
CA THR A 143 -5.04 -6.08 15.99
C THR A 143 -6.44 -6.34 16.54
N SER A 144 -6.63 -7.30 17.43
CA SER A 144 -7.97 -7.56 18.00
C SER A 144 -8.48 -6.37 18.80
N ALA A 145 -7.64 -5.75 19.63
CA ALA A 145 -8.02 -4.56 20.38
C ALA A 145 -8.42 -3.41 19.44
N CYS A 146 -7.64 -3.15 18.38
CA CYS A 146 -7.97 -2.13 17.38
C CYS A 146 -9.30 -2.41 16.68
N VAL A 147 -9.57 -3.67 16.28
CA VAL A 147 -10.82 -4.04 15.61
C VAL A 147 -12.01 -3.90 16.55
N ILE A 148 -11.89 -4.41 17.79
CA ILE A 148 -12.97 -4.35 18.79
C ILE A 148 -13.28 -2.89 19.14
N LEU A 149 -12.26 -2.09 19.49
CA LEU A 149 -12.44 -0.69 19.83
C LEU A 149 -12.95 0.12 18.63
N GLY A 150 -12.41 -0.12 17.44
CA GLY A 150 -12.85 0.52 16.21
C GLY A 150 -14.33 0.23 15.91
N LEU A 151 -14.78 -1.01 16.11
CA LEU A 151 -16.18 -1.38 15.92
C LEU A 151 -17.09 -0.75 16.97
N ILE A 152 -16.69 -0.76 18.25
CA ILE A 152 -17.44 -0.09 19.32
C ILE A 152 -17.61 1.40 18.99
N ILE A 153 -16.51 2.07 18.62
CA ILE A 153 -16.52 3.49 18.27
C ILE A 153 -17.41 3.73 17.03
N ALA A 154 -17.33 2.88 16.00
CA ALA A 154 -18.15 2.99 14.80
C ALA A 154 -19.65 2.90 15.12
N VAL A 155 -20.06 1.90 15.91
CA VAL A 155 -21.46 1.71 16.32
C VAL A 155 -21.96 2.88 17.18
N LEU A 156 -21.12 3.41 18.07
CA LEU A 156 -21.48 4.58 18.88
C LEU A 156 -21.59 5.85 18.04
N ALA A 157 -20.70 6.03 17.07
CA ALA A 157 -20.71 7.18 16.16
C ALA A 157 -21.96 7.19 15.27
N ASP A 158 -22.39 6.03 14.77
CA ASP A 158 -23.61 5.87 13.96
C ASP A 158 -24.89 6.22 14.72
N LYS A 159 -24.89 6.04 16.05
CA LYS A 159 -26.02 6.39 16.92
C LYS A 159 -26.02 7.86 17.37
N SER A 160 -25.01 8.65 17.00
CA SER A 160 -24.87 10.04 17.44
C SER A 160 -25.70 11.00 16.59
N SER A 161 -26.36 11.97 17.23
CA SER A 161 -27.05 13.07 16.54
C SER A 161 -26.11 13.96 15.70
N ARG A 162 -24.79 13.87 15.96
CA ARG A 162 -23.73 14.61 15.23
C ARG A 162 -22.77 13.66 14.51
N GLU A 163 -23.28 12.57 13.95
CA GLU A 163 -22.52 11.53 13.23
C GLU A 163 -21.40 12.07 12.34
N LYS A 164 -21.70 13.04 11.46
CA LYS A 164 -20.72 13.62 10.50
C LYS A 164 -19.50 14.25 11.19
N LEU A 165 -19.70 14.95 12.31
CA LEU A 165 -18.62 15.58 13.06
C LEU A 165 -17.80 14.52 13.81
N VAL A 166 -18.48 13.56 14.44
CA VAL A 166 -17.83 12.48 15.19
C VAL A 166 -16.96 11.62 14.26
N LYS A 167 -17.50 11.19 13.12
CA LYS A 167 -16.74 10.45 12.10
C LYS A 167 -15.55 11.25 11.59
N SER A 168 -15.73 12.53 11.28
CA SER A 168 -14.63 13.40 10.84
C SER A 168 -13.48 13.44 11.85
N LEU A 169 -13.77 13.57 13.15
CA LEU A 169 -12.75 13.59 14.20
C LEU A 169 -12.04 12.24 14.35
N ILE A 170 -12.77 11.12 14.29
CA ILE A 170 -12.19 9.78 14.42
C ILE A 170 -11.30 9.44 13.21
N PHE A 171 -11.68 9.89 12.01
CA PHE A 171 -10.94 9.64 10.77
C PHE A 171 -9.83 10.66 10.49
N MET A 172 -9.85 11.84 11.13
CA MET A 172 -8.85 12.89 10.97
C MET A 172 -7.40 12.38 11.12
N PRO A 173 -7.05 11.53 12.10
CA PRO A 173 -5.68 11.06 12.27
C PRO A 173 -5.17 10.17 11.13
N MET A 174 -6.03 9.60 10.29
CA MET A 174 -5.59 8.76 9.16
C MET A 174 -4.77 9.55 8.12
N ALA A 175 -4.86 10.88 8.13
CA ALA A 175 -4.04 11.74 7.29
C ALA A 175 -2.59 11.88 7.79
N ILE A 176 -2.31 11.50 9.04
CA ILE A 176 -0.97 11.59 9.62
C ILE A 176 -0.10 10.43 9.08
N SER A 177 1.10 10.76 8.58
CA SER A 177 2.04 9.74 8.12
C SER A 177 2.58 8.90 9.29
N PHE A 178 2.95 7.65 9.02
CA PHE A 178 3.56 6.79 10.05
C PHE A 178 4.85 7.38 10.63
N VAL A 179 5.64 8.10 9.82
CA VAL A 179 6.84 8.83 10.29
C VAL A 179 6.43 9.94 11.26
N GLY A 180 5.42 10.74 10.91
CA GLY A 180 4.91 11.81 11.77
C GLY A 180 4.31 11.27 13.07
N ALA A 181 3.50 10.22 12.99
CA ALA A 181 2.97 9.51 14.15
C ALA A 181 4.11 9.01 15.05
N GLY A 182 5.17 8.41 14.47
CA GLY A 182 6.35 7.98 15.21
C GLY A 182 7.04 9.12 15.97
N VAL A 183 7.14 10.31 15.37
CA VAL A 183 7.69 11.50 16.04
C VAL A 183 6.79 11.97 17.19
N ILE A 184 5.47 11.99 16.98
CA ILE A 184 4.50 12.36 18.03
C ILE A 184 4.66 11.43 19.24
N TRP A 185 4.66 10.12 19.04
CA TRP A 185 4.80 9.14 20.12
C TRP A 185 6.21 9.17 20.75
N LYS A 186 7.27 9.43 19.97
CA LYS A 186 8.62 9.65 20.50
C LYS A 186 8.67 10.82 21.49
N PHE A 187 8.01 11.94 21.16
CA PHE A 187 7.88 13.05 22.10
C PHE A 187 7.00 12.67 23.28
N MET A 188 5.89 11.97 23.06
CA MET A 188 4.98 11.59 24.13
C MET A 188 5.67 10.73 25.21
N TYR A 189 6.56 9.81 24.80
CA TYR A 189 7.36 8.93 25.67
C TYR A 189 8.76 9.46 26.01
N ALA A 190 9.09 10.70 25.63
CA ALA A 190 10.43 11.23 25.85
C ALA A 190 10.79 11.24 27.35
N TYR A 191 12.01 10.79 27.63
CA TYR A 191 12.60 10.77 28.96
C TYR A 191 13.96 11.46 28.90
N LYS A 192 14.18 12.49 29.72
CA LYS A 192 15.44 13.24 29.77
C LYS A 192 16.29 12.96 31.00
N GLY A 193 15.76 12.23 31.99
CA GLY A 193 16.51 11.85 33.18
C GLY A 193 16.08 12.62 34.42
N GLU A 194 16.64 12.26 35.57
CA GLU A 194 16.41 12.95 36.84
C GLU A 194 17.60 13.85 37.19
N GLY A 195 17.35 15.12 37.52
CA GLY A 195 18.41 16.02 37.97
C GLY A 195 17.99 17.51 38.08
N PRO A 196 18.72 18.32 38.86
CA PRO A 196 18.51 19.77 38.90
C PRO A 196 18.76 20.35 37.50
N ASN A 197 17.83 21.17 37.01
CA ASN A 197 17.77 21.78 35.67
C ASN A 197 17.42 20.83 34.49
N ILE A 198 16.92 19.62 34.74
CA ILE A 198 16.35 18.77 33.68
C ILE A 198 14.84 18.98 33.61
N VAL A 199 14.36 19.58 32.52
CA VAL A 199 12.93 19.72 32.24
C VAL A 199 12.49 18.59 31.32
N GLU A 200 11.60 17.73 31.81
CA GLU A 200 10.97 16.69 31.02
C GLU A 200 10.10 17.31 29.92
N ILE A 201 10.33 16.87 28.69
CA ILE A 201 9.58 17.32 27.50
C ILE A 201 8.52 16.31 27.07
N GLY A 202 8.54 15.11 27.67
CA GLY A 202 7.59 14.07 27.34
C GLY A 202 6.26 14.28 28.05
N LEU A 203 5.16 14.22 27.30
CA LEU A 203 3.83 14.49 27.85
C LEU A 203 3.49 13.58 29.03
N LEU A 204 3.80 12.28 28.95
CA LEU A 204 3.53 11.35 30.05
C LEU A 204 4.38 11.65 31.29
N ASN A 205 5.66 11.95 31.09
CA ASN A 205 6.54 12.32 32.20
C ASN A 205 6.15 13.66 32.82
N ALA A 206 5.73 14.64 32.01
CA ALA A 206 5.21 15.91 32.49
C ALA A 206 3.95 15.73 33.36
N LEU A 207 3.04 14.82 32.97
CA LEU A 207 1.89 14.47 33.80
C LEU A 207 2.33 13.80 35.12
N VAL A 208 3.20 12.80 35.06
CA VAL A 208 3.65 12.08 36.27
C VAL A 208 4.37 13.01 37.26
N THR A 209 5.27 13.87 36.78
CA THR A 209 5.99 14.81 37.65
C THR A 209 5.08 15.92 38.18
N ALA A 210 4.06 16.35 37.43
CA ALA A 210 3.06 17.31 37.90
C ALA A 210 2.26 16.78 39.11
N PHE A 211 2.04 15.46 39.19
CA PHE A 211 1.41 14.81 40.35
C PHE A 211 2.43 14.37 41.43
N GLY A 212 3.68 14.84 41.36
CA GLY A 212 4.72 14.54 42.35
C GLY A 212 5.41 13.18 42.17
N GLY A 213 5.17 12.50 41.06
CA GLY A 213 5.87 11.26 40.69
C GLY A 213 7.25 11.50 40.10
N LYS A 214 8.01 10.42 39.91
CA LYS A 214 9.34 10.45 39.26
C LYS A 214 9.22 10.16 37.77
N ALA A 215 10.03 10.86 36.97
CA ALA A 215 10.09 10.63 35.53
C ALA A 215 10.51 9.18 35.22
N GLN A 216 9.86 8.55 34.25
CA GLN A 216 10.07 7.17 33.87
C GLN A 216 10.55 7.06 32.42
N ALA A 217 11.48 6.13 32.18
CA ALA A 217 11.85 5.71 30.84
C ALA A 217 10.83 4.68 30.33
N TRP A 218 9.65 5.14 29.90
CA TRP A 218 8.50 4.30 29.54
C TRP A 218 8.82 3.13 28.60
N LEU A 219 9.70 3.36 27.63
CA LEU A 219 10.09 2.38 26.63
C LEU A 219 11.06 1.30 27.17
N LEU A 220 11.63 1.48 28.36
CA LEU A 220 12.56 0.54 28.98
C LEU A 220 11.93 -0.24 30.13
N ILE A 221 10.66 0.03 30.47
CA ILE A 221 9.97 -0.66 31.56
C ILE A 221 9.67 -2.11 31.11
N PRO A 222 10.11 -3.15 31.84
CA PRO A 222 9.99 -4.55 31.43
C PRO A 222 8.55 -5.03 31.18
N PHE A 223 7.55 -4.38 31.76
CA PHE A 223 6.14 -4.68 31.47
C PHE A 223 5.76 -4.34 30.02
N TRP A 224 6.31 -3.25 29.47
CA TRP A 224 6.06 -2.79 28.11
C TRP A 224 7.10 -3.30 27.11
N ASN A 225 8.35 -3.46 27.58
CA ASN A 225 9.48 -3.95 26.82
C ASN A 225 9.76 -5.41 27.16
N ASN A 226 9.26 -6.32 26.31
CA ASN A 226 9.37 -7.76 26.45
C ASN A 226 10.54 -8.35 25.65
N PHE A 227 11.66 -7.61 25.59
CA PHE A 227 12.96 -8.01 25.03
C PHE A 227 14.05 -7.66 26.05
#